data_AF-A0A9J6P5D0-F1
#
_entry.id   AF-A0A9J6P5D0-F1
#
_cell.length_a   1.000
_cell.length_b   1.000
_cell.length_c   1.000
_cell.angle_alpha   90.00
_cell.angle_beta   90.00
_cell.angle_gamma   90.00
#
_symmetry.space_group_name_H-M   'P 1'
#
loop_
_entity.id
_entity.type
_entity.pdbx_description
1 polymer ?
#
loop_
_entity_poly.entity_id
_entity_poly.type
_entity_poly.pdbx_seq_one_letter_code
_entity_poly.pdbx_strand_id
1 'polypeptide(L)'
;MTAEIGILNRQGVALAADSAVTINSGGQMKILNTANKLFSLSENQPIGLMVYGNGDFMDVPWEIIIKLYRTKLGEKTYNTLKEYCDDFFDFIINDNRFSNKISEEKYIYVTVNNFIKHLERRVYEHINSNYETTPNTEEICKILDSVTKQELIEIDRIPFLQGFDFNYSIPFLDKYNYIIEKVIKSNFDFEINADSIGNIKQTIVFLITKDIFNNFSGVVIAGYGENEIFPSLYEYHVEGIIDKKLKYKLNEENHIQALGGNDSSTASIMPFAQKEMVHSLLTGINPDVYQFIANNLLNVFGDFSNLIERLLKENNVTCELDASVKDNLNNTGKDILQSILKTIQDVQNEKFIQPIIQMVSMLPKDELASMAESLVNITSFKRKFTLDAETVGGPIDVAVISKNDGFVWIKRKHYFNKDLNYRFFKNH
;
A
#
# COMPACT_ATOMS: atom_id res chain seq x y z
N MET A 1 -10.76 -4.83 1.97
CA MET A 1 -10.43 -3.83 0.95
C MET A 1 -11.20 -2.56 1.26
N THR A 2 -10.74 -1.43 0.73
CA THR A 2 -11.29 -0.09 0.98
C THR A 2 -11.16 0.68 -0.34
N ALA A 3 -11.98 1.70 -0.58
CA ALA A 3 -11.71 2.72 -1.59
C ALA A 3 -11.56 4.07 -0.91
N GLU A 4 -10.38 4.66 -1.00
CA GLU A 4 -10.09 6.02 -0.50
C GLU A 4 -9.32 6.80 -1.53
N ILE A 5 -9.58 8.10 -1.55
CA ILE A 5 -8.93 9.03 -2.46
C ILE A 5 -8.72 10.39 -1.81
N GLY A 6 -7.56 10.98 -2.10
CA GLY A 6 -7.26 12.38 -1.85
C GLY A 6 -7.12 13.12 -3.16
N ILE A 7 -7.82 14.24 -3.32
CA ILE A 7 -7.66 15.15 -4.46
C ILE A 7 -7.20 16.50 -3.93
N LEU A 8 -6.05 16.96 -4.41
CA LEU A 8 -5.44 18.21 -3.99
C LEU A 8 -5.42 19.20 -5.15
N ASN A 9 -5.66 20.48 -4.85
CA ASN A 9 -5.29 21.58 -5.72
C ASN A 9 -4.98 22.83 -4.89
N ARG A 10 -4.78 23.97 -5.55
CA ARG A 10 -4.44 25.24 -4.87
C ARG A 10 -5.53 25.77 -3.93
N GLN A 11 -6.77 25.29 -4.03
CA GLN A 11 -7.90 25.70 -3.19
C GLN A 11 -8.05 24.86 -1.91
N GLY A 12 -7.57 23.62 -1.91
CA GLY A 12 -7.85 22.67 -0.83
C GLY A 12 -7.50 21.23 -1.15
N VAL A 13 -7.86 20.36 -0.19
CA VAL A 13 -7.87 18.91 -0.34
C VAL A 13 -9.29 18.40 -0.18
N ALA A 14 -9.77 17.58 -1.09
CA ALA A 14 -10.95 16.74 -0.90
C ALA A 14 -10.51 15.31 -0.56
N LEU A 15 -11.08 14.76 0.51
CA LEU A 15 -10.87 13.40 0.98
C LEU A 15 -12.20 12.65 0.89
N ALA A 16 -12.19 11.44 0.33
CA ALA A 16 -13.36 10.57 0.32
C ALA A 16 -12.98 9.13 0.63
N ALA A 17 -13.81 8.45 1.43
CA ALA A 17 -13.61 7.07 1.82
C ALA A 17 -14.93 6.27 1.86
N ASP A 18 -14.88 5.03 1.36
CA ASP A 18 -15.93 4.04 1.52
C ASP A 18 -15.96 3.50 2.95
N SER A 19 -16.87 2.59 3.27
CA SER A 19 -17.11 2.21 4.67
C SER A 19 -17.44 0.77 4.92
N ALA A 20 -17.19 -0.04 3.90
CA ALA A 20 -17.12 -1.47 4.05
C ALA A 20 -15.92 -1.82 4.94
N VAL A 21 -16.14 -2.71 5.91
CA VAL A 21 -15.09 -3.41 6.65
C VAL A 21 -15.37 -4.89 6.57
N THR A 22 -14.33 -5.66 6.30
CA THR A 22 -14.41 -7.11 6.23
C THR A 22 -14.00 -7.68 7.58
N ILE A 23 -14.93 -8.31 8.29
CA ILE A 23 -14.66 -9.07 9.51
C ILE A 23 -14.48 -10.53 9.12
N ASN A 24 -13.33 -11.10 9.46
CA ASN A 24 -13.09 -12.52 9.32
C ASN A 24 -13.01 -13.13 10.72
N SER A 25 -13.91 -14.07 11.03
CA SER A 25 -13.91 -14.80 12.30
C SER A 25 -14.23 -16.27 12.05
N GLY A 26 -13.35 -17.17 12.50
CA GLY A 26 -13.56 -18.61 12.38
C GLY A 26 -13.70 -19.10 10.93
N GLY A 27 -13.06 -18.45 9.95
CA GLY A 27 -13.17 -18.79 8.53
C GLY A 27 -14.45 -18.28 7.84
N GLN A 28 -15.33 -17.58 8.57
CA GLN A 28 -16.48 -16.89 8.01
C GLN A 28 -16.15 -15.42 7.78
N MET A 29 -16.45 -14.94 6.59
CA MET A 29 -16.27 -13.55 6.19
C MET A 29 -17.63 -12.83 6.23
N LYS A 30 -17.67 -11.68 6.89
CA LYS A 30 -18.82 -10.78 6.88
C LYS A 30 -18.38 -9.35 6.58
N ILE A 31 -19.10 -8.69 5.69
CA ILE A 31 -18.87 -7.28 5.35
C ILE A 31 -19.89 -6.42 6.09
N LEU A 32 -19.42 -5.36 6.76
CA LEU A 32 -20.24 -4.35 7.44
C LEU A 32 -19.96 -2.98 6.84
N ASN A 33 -20.99 -2.14 6.70
CA ASN A 33 -20.88 -0.79 6.11
C ASN A 33 -20.84 0.33 7.15
N THR A 34 -20.14 0.08 8.27
CA THR A 34 -20.17 0.94 9.46
C THR A 34 -18.79 1.49 9.85
N ALA A 35 -17.75 1.22 9.06
CA ALA A 35 -16.42 1.70 9.41
C ALA A 35 -16.30 3.22 9.21
N ASN A 36 -15.68 3.89 10.17
CA ASN A 36 -15.20 5.25 10.01
C ASN A 36 -13.75 5.17 9.53
N LYS A 37 -13.47 5.76 8.38
CA LYS A 37 -12.12 5.76 7.80
C LYS A 37 -11.57 7.16 7.58
N LEU A 38 -12.39 8.19 7.70
CA LEU A 38 -12.01 9.59 7.56
C LEU A 38 -12.28 10.33 8.87
N PHE A 39 -11.33 11.16 9.29
CA PHE A 39 -11.34 11.84 10.58
C PHE A 39 -10.75 13.26 10.45
N SER A 40 -11.21 14.18 11.30
CA SER A 40 -10.47 15.43 11.56
C SER A 40 -9.31 15.13 12.51
N LEU A 41 -8.07 15.52 12.21
CA LEU A 41 -6.96 15.26 13.13
C LEU A 41 -6.93 16.26 14.29
N SER A 42 -7.34 17.50 14.01
CA SER A 42 -7.46 18.59 14.97
C SER A 42 -8.88 19.16 14.97
N GLU A 43 -9.26 19.86 16.03
CA GLU A 43 -10.49 20.67 16.04
C GLU A 43 -10.26 22.09 15.51
N ASN A 44 -9.02 22.58 15.61
CA ASN A 44 -8.66 23.96 15.30
C ASN A 44 -7.85 24.08 14.01
N GLN A 45 -7.12 23.03 13.64
CA GLN A 45 -6.18 23.06 12.54
C GLN A 45 -6.77 22.41 11.28
N PRO A 46 -6.45 22.92 10.08
CA PRO A 46 -6.98 22.43 8.81
C PRO A 46 -6.30 21.10 8.43
N ILE A 47 -6.57 20.03 9.18
CA ILE A 47 -5.91 18.74 9.03
C ILE A 47 -6.92 17.59 9.16
N GLY A 48 -6.92 16.73 8.15
CA GLY A 48 -7.69 15.49 8.13
C GLY A 48 -6.79 14.27 8.06
N LEU A 49 -7.35 13.12 8.41
CA LEU A 49 -6.67 11.84 8.42
C LEU A 49 -7.59 10.75 7.87
N MET A 50 -7.08 9.91 6.97
CA MET A 50 -7.72 8.67 6.54
C MET A 50 -6.96 7.42 6.97
N VAL A 51 -7.68 6.32 7.16
CA VAL A 51 -7.10 5.01 7.49
C VAL A 51 -7.69 3.90 6.64
N TYR A 52 -6.82 3.17 5.94
CA TYR A 52 -7.17 1.94 5.22
C TYR A 52 -6.28 0.76 5.64
N GLY A 53 -6.62 -0.43 5.15
CA GLY A 53 -5.90 -1.66 5.52
C GLY A 53 -6.43 -2.20 6.86
N ASN A 54 -5.51 -2.49 7.78
CA ASN A 54 -5.90 -2.95 9.12
C ASN A 54 -6.56 -1.82 9.93
N GLY A 55 -7.74 -2.10 10.50
CA GLY A 55 -8.50 -1.11 11.29
C GLY A 55 -7.97 -0.92 12.72
N ASP A 56 -7.16 -1.86 13.19
CA ASP A 56 -6.56 -1.86 14.52
C ASP A 56 -5.04 -1.79 14.42
N PHE A 57 -4.44 -1.03 15.34
CA PHE A 57 -3.01 -0.96 15.53
C PHE A 57 -2.66 -1.39 16.96
N MET A 58 -1.85 -2.44 17.10
CA MET A 58 -1.49 -3.04 18.40
C MET A 58 -2.72 -3.35 19.27
N ASP A 59 -3.75 -3.96 18.67
CA ASP A 59 -5.07 -4.27 19.28
C ASP A 59 -5.90 -3.04 19.71
N VAL A 60 -5.53 -1.84 19.26
CA VAL A 60 -6.28 -0.61 19.51
C VAL A 60 -6.84 -0.07 18.19
N PRO A 61 -8.16 0.14 18.09
CA PRO A 61 -8.76 0.76 16.90
C PRO A 61 -8.16 2.13 16.59
N TRP A 62 -7.87 2.38 15.32
CA TRP A 62 -7.30 3.67 14.88
C TRP A 62 -8.15 4.87 15.30
N GLU A 63 -9.48 4.73 15.28
CA GLU A 63 -10.40 5.78 15.74
C GLU A 63 -10.09 6.24 17.19
N ILE A 64 -9.72 5.30 18.07
CA ILE A 64 -9.35 5.63 19.46
C ILE A 64 -8.02 6.35 19.49
N ILE A 65 -7.01 5.86 18.76
CA ILE A 65 -5.66 6.46 18.69
C ILE A 65 -5.76 7.92 18.21
N ILE A 66 -6.51 8.14 17.12
CA ILE A 66 -6.69 9.47 16.52
C ILE A 66 -7.40 10.41 17.49
N LYS A 67 -8.44 9.94 18.19
CA LYS A 67 -9.15 10.76 19.19
C LYS A 67 -8.27 11.09 20.39
N LEU A 68 -7.47 10.15 20.88
CA LEU A 68 -6.50 10.39 21.96
C LEU A 68 -5.44 11.41 21.54
N TYR A 69 -4.91 11.27 20.32
CA TYR A 69 -3.97 12.23 19.76
C TYR A 69 -4.60 13.62 19.62
N ARG A 70 -5.83 13.72 19.10
CA ARG A 70 -6.56 14.99 18.97
C ARG A 70 -6.63 15.73 20.31
N THR A 71 -6.96 15.02 21.40
CA THR A 71 -6.97 15.59 22.76
C THR A 71 -5.58 16.04 23.21
N LYS A 72 -4.52 15.27 22.91
CA LYS A 72 -3.13 15.63 23.21
C LYS A 72 -2.64 16.84 22.40
N LEU A 73 -3.03 16.93 21.14
CA LEU A 73 -2.65 18.02 20.24
C LEU A 73 -3.26 19.34 20.72
N GLY A 74 -4.55 19.33 21.11
CA GLY A 74 -5.23 20.50 21.66
C GLY A 74 -5.14 21.72 20.74
N GLU A 75 -4.55 22.80 21.24
CA GLU A 75 -4.34 24.05 20.49
C GLU A 75 -2.92 24.16 19.88
N LYS A 76 -2.08 23.14 20.03
CA LYS A 76 -0.71 23.17 19.51
C LYS A 76 -0.73 23.25 17.99
N THR A 77 0.14 24.10 17.45
CA THR A 77 0.32 24.29 16.01
C THR A 77 1.74 23.98 15.58
N TYR A 78 1.90 23.67 14.29
CA TYR A 78 3.21 23.47 13.66
C TYR A 78 3.28 24.23 12.34
N ASN A 79 4.51 24.51 11.89
CA ASN A 79 4.75 25.31 10.70
C ASN A 79 4.40 24.56 9.41
N THR A 80 4.57 23.24 9.41
CA THR A 80 4.38 22.35 8.27
C THR A 80 3.50 21.17 8.63
N LEU A 81 2.77 20.63 7.66
CA LEU A 81 2.01 19.39 7.84
C LEU A 81 2.91 18.21 8.21
N LYS A 82 4.17 18.21 7.77
CA LYS A 82 5.15 17.17 8.12
C LYS A 82 5.39 17.10 9.63
N GLU A 83 5.52 18.24 10.30
CA GLU A 83 5.69 18.29 11.75
C GLU A 83 4.47 17.74 12.51
N TYR A 84 3.24 17.89 11.99
CA TYR A 84 2.08 17.21 12.54
C TYR A 84 2.17 15.69 12.37
N CYS A 85 2.66 15.21 11.23
CA CYS A 85 2.87 13.78 11.00
C CYS A 85 3.91 13.21 11.98
N ASP A 86 5.04 13.91 12.13
CA ASP A 86 6.12 13.49 13.03
C ASP A 86 5.64 13.47 14.48
N ASP A 87 4.94 14.51 14.94
CA ASP A 87 4.38 14.54 16.30
C ASP A 87 3.27 13.49 16.52
N PHE A 88 2.54 13.09 15.48
CA PHE A 88 1.56 12.00 15.53
C PHE A 88 2.24 10.66 15.77
N PHE A 89 3.30 10.34 14.99
CA PHE A 89 4.03 9.09 15.17
C PHE A 89 4.86 9.07 16.45
N ASP A 90 5.44 10.20 16.85
CA ASP A 90 6.10 10.36 18.15
C ASP A 90 5.13 10.09 19.31
N PHE A 91 3.88 10.56 19.21
CA PHE A 91 2.86 10.24 20.19
C PHE A 91 2.59 8.72 20.27
N ILE A 92 2.43 8.06 19.11
CA ILE A 92 2.15 6.62 19.06
C ILE A 92 3.31 5.81 19.67
N ILE A 93 4.56 6.17 19.37
CA ILE A 93 5.76 5.49 19.89
C ILE A 93 5.88 5.64 21.41
N ASN A 94 5.59 6.83 21.93
CA ASN A 94 5.85 7.16 23.34
C ASN A 94 4.69 6.82 24.28
N ASP A 95 3.49 6.55 23.75
CA ASP A 95 2.34 6.19 24.57
C ASP A 95 2.35 4.69 24.92
N ASN A 96 2.62 4.39 26.19
CA ASN A 96 2.71 3.02 26.70
C ASN A 96 1.40 2.21 26.52
N ARG A 97 0.26 2.86 26.26
CA ARG A 97 -1.01 2.16 25.98
C ARG A 97 -0.96 1.35 24.69
N PHE A 98 -0.11 1.73 23.74
CA PHE A 98 0.05 1.04 22.45
C PHE A 98 1.25 0.07 22.42
N SER A 99 2.10 0.09 23.45
CA SER A 99 3.32 -0.73 23.55
C SER A 99 3.19 -1.80 24.65
N ASN A 100 2.06 -2.51 24.69
CA ASN A 100 1.84 -3.55 25.68
C ASN A 100 2.46 -4.89 25.22
N LYS A 101 3.02 -5.66 26.16
CA LYS A 101 3.74 -6.90 25.88
C LYS A 101 2.86 -7.96 25.19
N ILE A 102 1.58 -8.05 25.55
CA ILE A 102 0.67 -9.06 25.02
C ILE A 102 0.41 -8.82 23.52
N SER A 103 0.18 -7.56 23.14
CA SER A 103 -0.02 -7.15 21.75
C SER A 103 1.25 -7.29 20.94
N GLU A 104 2.43 -6.99 21.50
CA GLU A 104 3.72 -7.30 20.85
C GLU A 104 3.88 -8.80 20.58
N GLU A 105 3.67 -9.65 21.60
CA GLU A 105 3.77 -11.11 21.45
C GLU A 105 2.76 -11.65 20.43
N LYS A 106 1.54 -11.11 20.41
CA LYS A 106 0.50 -11.45 19.43
C LYS A 106 0.89 -11.02 18.02
N TYR A 107 1.41 -9.81 17.85
CA TYR A 107 1.89 -9.32 16.56
C TYR A 107 2.99 -10.23 15.99
N ILE A 108 3.95 -10.63 16.84
CA ILE A 108 5.03 -11.54 16.45
C ILE A 108 4.47 -12.93 16.13
N TYR A 109 3.58 -13.47 16.97
CA TYR A 109 2.93 -14.75 16.70
C TYR A 109 2.22 -14.77 15.35
N VAL A 110 1.44 -13.73 15.03
CA VAL A 110 0.74 -13.60 13.75
C VAL A 110 1.73 -13.53 12.59
N THR A 111 2.80 -12.75 12.73
CA THR A 111 3.85 -12.62 11.71
C THR A 111 4.52 -13.96 11.43
N VAL A 112 4.92 -14.68 12.48
CA VAL A 112 5.54 -16.00 12.36
C VAL A 112 4.57 -16.99 11.72
N ASN A 113 3.34 -17.07 12.22
CA ASN A 113 2.34 -18.00 11.71
C ASN A 113 2.00 -17.75 10.23
N ASN A 114 1.91 -16.49 9.80
CA ASN A 114 1.69 -16.14 8.40
C ASN A 114 2.87 -16.56 7.52
N PHE A 115 4.11 -16.35 7.98
CA PHE A 115 5.29 -16.79 7.26
C PHE A 115 5.37 -18.31 7.15
N ILE A 116 5.07 -19.04 8.23
CA ILE A 116 5.09 -20.51 8.23
C ILE A 116 4.04 -21.06 7.26
N LYS A 117 2.82 -20.51 7.25
CA LYS A 117 1.79 -20.87 6.25
C LYS A 117 2.21 -20.55 4.81
N HIS A 118 2.94 -19.44 4.62
CA HIS A 118 3.49 -19.10 3.32
C HIS A 118 4.53 -20.16 2.86
N LEU A 119 5.42 -20.58 3.77
CA LEU A 119 6.38 -21.66 3.50
C LEU A 119 5.68 -22.98 3.19
N GLU A 120 4.68 -23.40 3.98
CA GLU A 120 3.88 -24.60 3.73
C GLU A 120 3.28 -24.59 2.32
N ARG A 121 2.68 -23.46 1.92
CA ARG A 121 2.12 -23.30 0.57
C ARG A 121 3.20 -23.42 -0.51
N ARG A 122 4.34 -22.77 -0.35
CA ARG A 122 5.45 -22.83 -1.32
C ARG A 122 6.03 -24.24 -1.46
N VAL A 123 6.17 -24.96 -0.34
CA VAL A 123 6.59 -26.36 -0.34
C VAL A 123 5.57 -27.21 -1.08
N TYR A 124 4.27 -27.01 -0.80
CA TYR A 124 3.20 -27.73 -1.48
C TYR A 124 3.15 -27.48 -3.00
N GLU A 125 3.33 -26.24 -3.43
CA GLU A 125 3.41 -25.87 -4.85
C GLU A 125 4.62 -26.52 -5.55
N HIS A 126 5.78 -26.58 -4.87
CA HIS A 126 6.97 -27.24 -5.38
C HIS A 126 6.76 -28.76 -5.52
N ILE A 127 6.11 -29.38 -4.54
CA ILE A 127 5.77 -30.81 -4.58
C ILE A 127 4.85 -31.11 -5.77
N ASN A 128 3.75 -30.38 -5.90
CA ASN A 128 2.78 -30.60 -6.98
C ASN A 128 3.35 -30.39 -8.38
N SER A 129 4.39 -29.56 -8.52
CA SER A 129 5.00 -29.27 -9.81
C SER A 129 6.04 -30.32 -10.22
N ASN A 130 6.69 -30.99 -9.26
CA ASN A 130 7.88 -31.81 -9.50
C ASN A 130 7.71 -33.29 -9.13
N TYR A 131 6.62 -33.65 -8.44
CA TYR A 131 6.38 -35.01 -7.95
C TYR A 131 4.99 -35.51 -8.34
N GLU A 132 4.91 -36.76 -8.83
CA GLU A 132 3.64 -37.44 -9.14
C GLU A 132 2.96 -38.02 -7.88
N THR A 133 3.73 -38.27 -6.82
CA THR A 133 3.28 -38.82 -5.54
C THR A 133 3.88 -38.04 -4.38
N THR A 134 3.23 -38.05 -3.22
CA THR A 134 3.74 -37.35 -2.02
C THR A 134 5.15 -37.81 -1.66
N PRO A 135 6.16 -36.92 -1.64
CA PRO A 135 7.53 -37.27 -1.31
C PRO A 135 7.67 -37.70 0.15
N ASN A 136 8.77 -38.39 0.45
CA ASN A 136 9.06 -38.81 1.82
C ASN A 136 9.50 -37.62 2.70
N THR A 137 9.55 -37.80 4.02
CA THR A 137 9.90 -36.73 4.97
C THR A 137 11.28 -36.11 4.71
N GLU A 138 12.27 -36.91 4.29
CA GLU A 138 13.62 -36.41 4.02
C GLU A 138 13.65 -35.48 2.79
N GLU A 139 12.90 -35.83 1.75
CA GLU A 139 12.72 -35.01 0.56
C GLU A 139 11.96 -33.71 0.88
N ILE A 140 10.92 -33.78 1.70
CA ILE A 140 10.19 -32.59 2.17
C ILE A 140 11.14 -31.65 2.93
N CYS A 141 12.01 -32.19 3.79
CA CYS A 141 13.02 -31.39 4.49
C CYS A 141 14.00 -30.71 3.52
N LYS A 142 14.45 -31.39 2.46
CA LYS A 142 15.33 -30.79 1.42
C LYS A 142 14.62 -29.69 0.64
N ILE A 143 13.33 -29.87 0.33
CA ILE A 143 12.52 -28.85 -0.33
C ILE A 143 12.35 -27.64 0.58
N LEU A 144 12.02 -27.86 1.87
CA LEU A 144 11.89 -26.79 2.86
C LEU A 144 13.21 -25.99 2.99
N ASP A 145 14.36 -26.68 3.01
CA ASP A 145 15.67 -26.04 3.04
C ASP A 145 15.92 -25.15 1.81
N SER A 146 15.62 -25.68 0.62
CA SER A 146 15.72 -24.90 -0.62
C SER A 146 14.80 -23.68 -0.62
N VAL A 147 13.54 -23.85 -0.19
CA VAL A 147 12.54 -22.76 -0.16
C VAL A 147 12.94 -21.70 0.85
N THR A 148 13.29 -22.08 2.08
CA THR A 148 13.69 -21.12 3.12
C THR A 148 14.95 -20.36 2.75
N LYS A 149 15.93 -21.01 2.11
CA LYS A 149 17.13 -20.36 1.60
C LYS A 149 16.83 -19.37 0.48
N GLN A 150 15.93 -19.73 -0.44
CA GLN A 150 15.52 -18.82 -1.50
C GLN A 150 14.81 -17.57 -0.94
N GLU A 151 13.84 -17.76 -0.05
CA GLU A 151 13.13 -16.66 0.63
C GLU A 151 14.10 -15.73 1.36
N LEU A 152 15.05 -16.30 2.10
CA LEU A 152 16.05 -15.51 2.82
C LEU A 152 16.89 -14.66 1.87
N ILE A 153 17.33 -15.21 0.72
CA ILE A 153 18.12 -14.46 -0.28
C ILE A 153 17.31 -13.32 -0.90
N GLU A 154 16.04 -13.55 -1.18
CA GLU A 154 15.15 -12.54 -1.76
C GLU A 154 14.91 -11.39 -0.77
N ILE A 155 14.60 -11.73 0.48
CA ILE A 155 14.37 -10.78 1.57
C ILE A 155 15.67 -10.07 2.00
N ASP A 156 16.82 -10.71 1.87
CA ASP A 156 18.09 -10.09 2.27
C ASP A 156 18.44 -8.86 1.42
N ARG A 157 17.95 -8.80 0.18
CA ARG A 157 18.18 -7.66 -0.73
C ARG A 157 17.38 -6.42 -0.38
N ILE A 158 16.36 -6.54 0.47
CA ILE A 158 15.50 -5.44 0.87
C ILE A 158 16.23 -4.60 1.94
N PRO A 159 16.16 -3.26 1.88
CA PRO A 159 16.78 -2.39 2.87
C PRO A 159 16.10 -2.49 4.25
N PHE A 160 16.88 -2.21 5.30
CA PHE A 160 16.35 -2.03 6.65
C PHE A 160 15.52 -0.75 6.75
N LEU A 161 14.48 -0.78 7.58
CA LEU A 161 13.72 0.40 7.96
C LEU A 161 14.53 1.29 8.90
N GLN A 162 14.18 2.57 8.93
CA GLN A 162 14.82 3.54 9.82
C GLN A 162 14.73 3.09 11.28
N GLY A 163 15.86 3.09 11.99
CA GLY A 163 15.94 2.65 13.38
C GLY A 163 16.15 1.15 13.57
N PHE A 164 16.17 0.35 12.50
CA PHE A 164 16.52 -1.07 12.52
C PHE A 164 17.85 -1.33 11.80
N ASP A 165 18.57 -2.33 12.28
CA ASP A 165 19.84 -2.78 11.71
C ASP A 165 20.05 -4.28 11.99
N PHE A 166 21.14 -4.84 11.48
CA PHE A 166 21.51 -6.24 11.76
C PHE A 166 21.71 -6.52 13.25
N ASN A 167 22.12 -5.53 14.05
CA ASN A 167 22.35 -5.70 15.49
C ASN A 167 21.06 -5.97 16.27
N TYR A 168 19.90 -5.61 15.69
CA TYR A 168 18.60 -5.89 16.28
C TYR A 168 18.25 -7.39 16.30
N SER A 169 18.91 -8.22 15.48
CA SER A 169 18.61 -9.65 15.34
C SER A 169 18.78 -10.44 16.64
N ILE A 170 19.90 -10.24 17.34
CA ILE A 170 20.23 -11.00 18.56
C ILE A 170 19.25 -10.65 19.70
N PRO A 171 19.07 -9.37 20.09
CA PRO A 171 18.10 -9.00 21.12
C PRO A 171 16.66 -9.46 20.81
N PHE A 172 16.26 -9.40 19.54
CA PHE A 172 14.93 -9.85 19.13
C PHE A 172 14.76 -11.37 19.35
N LEU A 173 15.73 -12.17 18.90
CA LEU A 173 15.68 -13.62 19.06
C LEU A 173 15.77 -14.00 20.54
N ASP A 174 16.63 -13.37 21.33
CA ASP A 174 16.71 -13.64 22.78
C ASP A 174 15.35 -13.44 23.48
N LYS A 175 14.59 -12.42 23.06
CA LYS A 175 13.29 -12.10 23.65
C LYS A 175 12.14 -12.97 23.13
N TYR A 176 12.10 -13.27 21.83
CA TYR A 176 10.92 -13.85 21.18
C TYR A 176 11.10 -15.24 20.57
N ASN A 177 12.29 -15.85 20.69
CA ASN A 177 12.56 -17.18 20.13
C ASN A 177 11.58 -18.25 20.63
N TYR A 178 11.09 -18.16 21.87
CA TYR A 178 10.10 -19.10 22.39
C TYR A 178 8.79 -19.10 21.59
N ILE A 179 8.38 -17.95 21.03
CA ILE A 179 7.19 -17.84 20.17
C ILE A 179 7.47 -18.54 18.85
N ILE A 180 8.62 -18.24 18.24
CA ILE A 180 9.03 -18.81 16.95
C ILE A 180 9.06 -20.34 17.04
N GLU A 181 9.73 -20.88 18.05
CA GLU A 181 9.84 -22.33 18.25
C GLU A 181 8.49 -22.99 18.54
N LYS A 182 7.61 -22.30 19.29
CA LYS A 182 6.26 -22.80 19.56
C LYS A 182 5.45 -22.91 18.26
N VAL A 183 5.51 -21.92 17.37
CA VAL A 183 4.79 -21.96 16.10
C VAL A 183 5.36 -23.05 15.19
N ILE A 184 6.69 -23.11 15.04
CA ILE A 184 7.35 -24.15 14.22
C ILE A 184 6.91 -25.55 14.67
N LYS A 185 6.97 -25.85 15.98
CA LYS A 185 6.56 -27.15 16.54
C LYS A 185 5.07 -27.46 16.39
N SER A 186 4.22 -26.43 16.26
CA SER A 186 2.77 -26.61 16.11
C SER A 186 2.36 -26.85 14.66
N ASN A 187 3.23 -26.51 13.70
CA ASN A 187 2.95 -26.57 12.26
C ASN A 187 3.66 -27.72 11.55
N PHE A 188 4.82 -28.14 12.04
CA PHE A 188 5.58 -29.24 11.45
C PHE A 188 5.62 -30.46 12.38
N ASP A 189 5.05 -31.58 11.91
CA ASP A 189 5.02 -32.86 12.63
C ASP A 189 6.32 -33.68 12.50
N PHE A 190 7.35 -33.13 11.87
CA PHE A 190 8.64 -33.77 11.62
C PHE A 190 9.81 -32.88 12.07
N GLU A 191 10.97 -33.49 12.29
CA GLU A 191 12.18 -32.74 12.64
C GLU A 191 12.71 -31.95 11.44
N ILE A 192 12.79 -30.64 11.62
CA ILE A 192 13.38 -29.71 10.65
C ILE A 192 14.89 -29.64 10.91
N ASN A 193 15.69 -29.58 9.84
CA ASN A 193 17.13 -29.42 9.96
C ASN A 193 17.50 -28.08 10.66
N ALA A 194 18.66 -28.05 11.31
CA ALA A 194 19.11 -26.86 12.04
C ALA A 194 19.28 -25.63 11.11
N ASP A 195 19.69 -25.85 9.86
CA ASP A 195 19.90 -24.80 8.86
C ASP A 195 18.57 -24.13 8.46
N SER A 196 17.50 -24.88 8.19
CA SER A 196 16.19 -24.29 7.90
C SER A 196 15.62 -23.55 9.10
N ILE A 197 15.81 -24.07 10.32
CA ILE A 197 15.39 -23.34 11.53
C ILE A 197 16.14 -22.01 11.63
N GLY A 198 17.45 -22.00 11.36
CA GLY A 198 18.26 -20.79 11.28
C GLY A 198 17.74 -19.80 10.23
N ASN A 199 17.49 -20.28 9.02
CA ASN A 199 16.95 -19.47 7.92
C ASN A 199 15.56 -18.90 8.24
N ILE A 200 14.69 -19.70 8.86
CA ILE A 200 13.36 -19.26 9.31
C ILE A 200 13.51 -18.14 10.35
N LYS A 201 14.32 -18.36 11.40
CA LYS A 201 14.53 -17.36 12.45
C LYS A 201 15.08 -16.05 11.88
N GLN A 202 16.07 -16.12 11.00
CA GLN A 202 16.64 -14.95 10.34
C GLN A 202 15.61 -14.24 9.45
N THR A 203 14.81 -15.01 8.71
CA THR A 203 13.76 -14.44 7.86
C THR A 203 12.70 -13.73 8.69
N ILE A 204 12.28 -14.28 9.84
CA ILE A 204 11.35 -13.60 10.77
C ILE A 204 11.92 -12.26 11.25
N VAL A 205 13.21 -12.20 11.61
CA VAL A 205 13.87 -10.94 11.98
C VAL A 205 13.78 -9.94 10.83
N PHE A 206 14.07 -10.37 9.61
CA PHE A 206 14.01 -9.49 8.44
C PHE A 206 12.60 -9.03 8.11
N LEU A 207 11.60 -9.90 8.23
CA LEU A 207 10.19 -9.52 8.07
C LEU A 207 9.76 -8.44 9.07
N ILE A 208 10.44 -8.29 10.21
CA ILE A 208 10.15 -7.27 11.21
C ILE A 208 10.95 -5.99 10.99
N THR A 209 12.18 -6.10 10.50
CA THR A 209 13.17 -5.01 10.49
C THR A 209 13.33 -4.34 9.13
N LYS A 210 12.94 -5.00 8.05
CA LYS A 210 13.09 -4.52 6.67
C LYS A 210 11.80 -3.92 6.13
N ASP A 211 11.92 -3.22 4.99
CA ASP A 211 10.81 -2.60 4.27
C ASP A 211 9.91 -3.66 3.60
N ILE A 212 9.19 -4.40 4.43
CA ILE A 212 8.26 -5.47 4.05
C ILE A 212 7.02 -5.26 4.89
N PHE A 213 5.87 -5.00 4.28
CA PHE A 213 4.63 -4.71 4.99
C PHE A 213 3.55 -5.70 4.59
N ASN A 214 3.17 -6.61 5.49
CA ASN A 214 2.22 -7.69 5.19
C ASN A 214 0.85 -7.46 5.81
N ASN A 215 0.79 -6.85 7.00
CA ASN A 215 -0.45 -6.55 7.70
C ASN A 215 -0.51 -5.09 8.17
N PHE A 216 -0.24 -4.18 7.24
CA PHE A 216 -0.14 -2.77 7.54
C PHE A 216 -1.50 -2.05 7.57
N SER A 217 -1.49 -0.91 8.25
CA SER A 217 -2.48 0.14 8.13
C SER A 217 -1.89 1.27 7.30
N GLY A 218 -2.61 1.74 6.31
CA GLY A 218 -2.29 2.97 5.60
C GLY A 218 -2.86 4.15 6.37
N VAL A 219 -2.02 5.12 6.74
CA VAL A 219 -2.41 6.36 7.42
C VAL A 219 -2.12 7.52 6.49
N VAL A 220 -3.16 8.21 6.06
CA VAL A 220 -3.07 9.35 5.16
C VAL A 220 -3.36 10.62 5.95
N ILE A 221 -2.43 11.57 6.00
CA ILE A 221 -2.59 12.86 6.67
C ILE A 221 -2.52 13.96 5.62
N ALA A 222 -3.55 14.79 5.54
CA ALA A 222 -3.65 15.86 4.55
C ALA A 222 -4.11 17.17 5.18
N GLY A 223 -3.63 18.30 4.66
CA GLY A 223 -3.95 19.60 5.23
C GLY A 223 -2.86 20.63 5.05
N TYR A 224 -2.70 21.49 6.06
CA TYR A 224 -1.75 22.60 6.06
C TYR A 224 -1.08 22.73 7.44
N GLY A 225 0.21 23.07 7.45
CA GLY A 225 0.85 23.76 8.58
C GLY A 225 0.70 25.28 8.48
N GLU A 226 1.12 26.02 9.52
CA GLU A 226 0.97 27.48 9.60
C GLU A 226 1.61 28.23 8.43
N ASN A 227 2.82 27.83 8.02
CA ASN A 227 3.58 28.50 6.96
C ASN A 227 3.22 27.98 5.56
N GLU A 228 2.46 26.90 5.45
CA GLU A 228 2.02 26.36 4.17
C GLU A 228 0.78 27.11 3.68
N ILE A 229 0.91 27.74 2.51
CA ILE A 229 -0.18 28.43 1.81
C ILE A 229 -0.99 27.48 0.89
N PHE A 230 -0.39 26.36 0.51
CA PHE A 230 -0.99 25.31 -0.31
C PHE A 230 -1.00 23.99 0.47
N PRO A 231 -1.92 23.07 0.16
CA PRO A 231 -2.03 21.85 0.91
C PRO A 231 -0.91 20.86 0.57
N SER A 232 -0.63 20.02 1.56
CA SER A 232 0.23 18.83 1.43
C SER A 232 -0.56 17.58 1.83
N LEU A 233 -0.09 16.41 1.40
CA LEU A 233 -0.59 15.10 1.82
C LEU A 233 0.57 14.13 1.99
N TYR A 234 0.54 13.34 3.06
CA TYR A 234 1.49 12.27 3.34
C TYR A 234 0.75 10.96 3.59
N GLU A 235 1.17 9.90 2.93
CA GLU A 235 0.71 8.53 3.15
C GLU A 235 1.82 7.73 3.83
N TYR A 236 1.48 7.11 4.96
CA TYR A 236 2.38 6.22 5.68
C TYR A 236 1.83 4.79 5.70
N HIS A 237 2.72 3.82 5.59
CA HIS A 237 2.41 2.42 5.94
C HIS A 237 2.92 2.16 7.35
N VAL A 238 2.06 1.59 8.20
CA VAL A 238 2.33 1.39 9.62
C VAL A 238 1.89 -0.02 10.02
N GLU A 239 2.76 -0.83 10.61
CA GLU A 239 2.45 -2.24 10.89
C GLU A 239 2.45 -2.61 12.37
N GLY A 240 3.41 -2.13 13.16
CA GLY A 240 3.46 -2.46 14.60
C GLY A 240 4.58 -1.76 15.35
N ILE A 241 4.58 -1.91 16.68
CA ILE A 241 5.68 -1.50 17.56
C ILE A 241 6.32 -2.73 18.19
N ILE A 242 7.65 -2.76 18.19
CA ILE A 242 8.43 -3.76 18.93
C ILE A 242 9.57 -3.04 19.64
N ASP A 243 9.71 -3.26 20.95
CA ASP A 243 10.76 -2.63 21.77
C ASP A 243 10.80 -1.10 21.63
N LYS A 244 9.61 -0.47 21.59
CA LYS A 244 9.43 0.98 21.34
C LYS A 244 9.98 1.48 20.01
N LYS A 245 10.23 0.59 19.05
CA LYS A 245 10.52 0.94 17.66
C LYS A 245 9.28 0.72 16.82
N LEU A 246 8.83 1.77 16.15
CA LEU A 246 7.71 1.71 15.22
C LEU A 246 8.20 1.19 13.87
N LYS A 247 7.51 0.18 13.34
CA LYS A 247 7.67 -0.28 11.97
C LYS A 247 6.73 0.50 11.07
N TYR A 248 7.27 1.52 10.41
CA TYR A 248 6.54 2.40 9.50
C TYR A 248 7.43 2.96 8.41
N LYS A 249 6.83 3.43 7.32
CA LYS A 249 7.50 4.18 6.27
C LYS A 249 6.59 5.24 5.68
N LEU A 250 7.20 6.28 5.13
CA LEU A 250 6.52 7.15 4.17
C LEU A 250 6.39 6.39 2.85
N ASN A 251 5.17 6.24 2.35
CA ASN A 251 4.88 5.54 1.10
C ASN A 251 4.80 6.51 -0.09
N GLU A 252 3.96 7.54 0.04
CA GLU A 252 3.79 8.58 -0.97
C GLU A 252 3.58 9.93 -0.28
N GLU A 253 4.03 11.02 -0.92
CA GLU A 253 3.75 12.39 -0.48
C GLU A 253 3.43 13.27 -1.69
N ASN A 254 2.68 14.34 -1.46
CA ASN A 254 2.37 15.32 -2.48
C ASN A 254 2.23 16.71 -1.89
N HIS A 255 2.85 17.69 -2.55
CA HIS A 255 2.82 19.09 -2.16
C HIS A 255 2.32 19.94 -3.31
N ILE A 256 1.23 20.66 -3.09
CA ILE A 256 0.73 21.58 -4.09
C ILE A 256 1.54 22.87 -4.05
N GLN A 257 1.85 23.40 -5.23
CA GLN A 257 2.58 24.66 -5.39
C GLN A 257 1.82 25.63 -6.30
N ALA A 258 2.30 26.88 -6.33
CA ALA A 258 1.69 27.93 -7.15
C ALA A 258 1.80 27.62 -8.65
N LEU A 259 2.96 27.11 -9.08
CA LEU A 259 3.31 26.83 -10.46
C LEU A 259 3.63 25.35 -10.64
N GLY A 260 3.20 24.81 -11.79
CA GLY A 260 3.57 23.46 -12.21
C GLY A 260 4.97 23.44 -12.82
N GLY A 261 5.70 22.37 -12.57
CA GLY A 261 7.06 22.14 -13.03
C GLY A 261 7.42 20.65 -12.93
N ASN A 262 8.67 20.29 -13.22
CA ASN A 262 9.10 18.88 -13.19
C ASN A 262 8.95 18.25 -11.78
N ASP A 263 9.14 19.05 -10.73
CA ASP A 263 9.07 18.61 -9.33
C ASP A 263 7.93 19.30 -8.55
N SER A 264 7.05 20.04 -9.23
CA SER A 264 5.97 20.81 -8.60
C SER A 264 4.64 20.58 -9.30
N SER A 265 3.61 20.25 -8.53
CA SER A 265 2.27 20.07 -9.06
C SER A 265 1.29 21.13 -8.57
N THR A 266 0.40 21.56 -9.44
CA THR A 266 -0.73 22.43 -9.07
C THR A 266 -1.98 21.65 -8.67
N ALA A 267 -2.01 20.35 -8.96
CA ALA A 267 -3.09 19.45 -8.63
C ALA A 267 -2.64 17.99 -8.54
N SER A 268 -3.29 17.18 -7.71
CA SER A 268 -2.98 15.77 -7.59
C SER A 268 -4.23 14.95 -7.31
N ILE A 269 -4.26 13.71 -7.80
CA ILE A 269 -5.31 12.72 -7.55
C ILE A 269 -4.60 11.48 -7.02
N MET A 270 -4.80 11.18 -5.75
CA MET A 270 -4.09 10.13 -5.02
C MET A 270 -5.06 9.07 -4.53
N PRO A 271 -5.24 7.96 -5.27
CA PRO A 271 -5.97 6.81 -4.78
C PRO A 271 -5.08 5.98 -3.85
N PHE A 272 -5.60 5.58 -2.69
CA PHE A 272 -4.82 4.83 -1.68
C PHE A 272 -5.16 3.34 -1.67
N ALA A 273 -6.43 3.00 -1.89
CA ALA A 273 -6.90 1.63 -1.94
C ALA A 273 -7.77 1.41 -3.18
N GLN A 274 -7.63 0.23 -3.81
CA GLN A 274 -8.22 -0.10 -5.12
C GLN A 274 -7.87 0.93 -6.21
N LYS A 275 -6.56 1.14 -6.41
CA LYS A 275 -6.01 2.12 -7.36
C LYS A 275 -6.37 1.80 -8.82
N GLU A 276 -6.74 0.55 -9.14
CA GLU A 276 -6.90 0.11 -10.54
C GLU A 276 -8.02 0.86 -11.26
N MET A 277 -9.14 1.12 -10.57
CA MET A 277 -10.29 1.79 -11.18
C MET A 277 -10.05 3.27 -11.45
N VAL A 278 -9.47 3.95 -10.47
CA VAL A 278 -9.08 5.35 -10.62
C VAL A 278 -8.02 5.46 -11.71
N HIS A 279 -7.01 4.57 -11.71
CA HIS A 279 -6.00 4.53 -12.76
C HIS A 279 -6.61 4.33 -14.14
N SER A 280 -7.54 3.39 -14.29
CA SER A 280 -8.21 3.14 -15.58
C SER A 280 -8.92 4.37 -16.13
N LEU A 281 -9.58 5.14 -15.24
CA LEU A 281 -10.26 6.37 -15.63
C LEU A 281 -9.26 7.48 -16.01
N LEU A 282 -8.17 7.62 -15.25
CA LEU A 282 -7.17 8.66 -15.48
C LEU A 282 -6.33 8.40 -16.73
N THR A 283 -6.00 7.14 -17.02
CA THR A 283 -5.07 6.77 -18.10
C THR A 283 -5.78 6.24 -19.35
N GLY A 284 -7.09 6.01 -19.29
CA GLY A 284 -7.91 5.51 -20.40
C GLY A 284 -7.75 4.01 -20.69
N ILE A 285 -6.91 3.29 -19.93
CA ILE A 285 -6.69 1.85 -20.09
C ILE A 285 -6.63 1.17 -18.73
N ASN A 286 -7.21 -0.03 -18.64
CA ASN A 286 -7.08 -0.82 -17.43
C ASN A 286 -5.63 -1.31 -17.23
N PRO A 287 -5.05 -1.21 -16.00
CA PRO A 287 -3.68 -1.64 -15.73
C PRO A 287 -3.37 -3.08 -16.15
N ASP A 288 -4.30 -4.01 -15.92
CA ASP A 288 -4.10 -5.43 -16.24
C ASP A 288 -4.03 -5.63 -17.76
N VAL A 289 -4.84 -4.89 -18.51
CA VAL A 289 -4.82 -4.89 -19.98
C VAL A 289 -3.50 -4.28 -20.49
N TYR A 290 -3.06 -3.16 -19.89
CA TYR A 290 -1.77 -2.56 -20.23
C TYR A 290 -0.61 -3.52 -19.96
N GLN A 291 -0.60 -4.17 -18.80
CA GLN A 291 0.43 -5.13 -18.43
C GLN A 291 0.42 -6.35 -19.35
N PHE A 292 -0.76 -6.87 -19.71
CA PHE A 292 -0.90 -7.94 -20.69
C PHE A 292 -0.32 -7.54 -22.05
N ILE A 293 -0.64 -6.34 -22.55
CA ILE A 293 -0.08 -5.83 -23.81
C ILE A 293 1.44 -5.69 -23.70
N ALA A 294 1.94 -5.06 -22.64
CA ALA A 294 3.37 -4.85 -22.43
C ALA A 294 4.15 -6.18 -22.35
N ASN A 295 3.64 -7.16 -21.61
CA ASN A 295 4.25 -8.49 -21.50
C ASN A 295 4.27 -9.23 -22.84
N ASN A 296 3.17 -9.17 -23.61
CA ASN A 296 3.13 -9.80 -24.93
C ASN A 296 4.11 -9.12 -25.90
N LEU A 297 4.19 -7.79 -25.89
CA LEU A 297 5.17 -7.06 -26.69
C LEU A 297 6.61 -7.40 -26.25
N LEU A 298 6.87 -7.53 -24.96
CA LEU A 298 8.16 -7.97 -24.44
C LEU A 298 8.51 -9.39 -24.89
N ASN A 299 7.55 -10.30 -24.94
CA ASN A 299 7.79 -11.66 -25.45
C ASN A 299 8.11 -11.68 -26.94
N VAL A 300 7.53 -10.76 -27.73
CA VAL A 300 7.77 -10.67 -29.18
C VAL A 300 9.10 -9.97 -29.49
N PHE A 301 9.38 -8.85 -28.83
CA PHE A 301 10.52 -7.99 -29.14
C PHE A 301 11.74 -8.22 -28.23
N GLY A 302 11.56 -8.83 -27.06
CA GLY A 302 12.65 -9.15 -26.14
C GLY A 302 13.53 -10.30 -26.64
N ASP A 303 12.98 -11.15 -27.51
CA ASP A 303 13.67 -12.28 -28.15
C ASP A 303 13.59 -12.19 -29.68
N PHE A 304 13.86 -10.98 -30.18
CA PHE A 304 13.71 -10.65 -31.59
C PHE A 304 14.62 -11.50 -32.49
N SER A 305 15.80 -11.86 -32.00
CA SER A 305 16.73 -12.76 -32.71
C SER A 305 16.12 -14.13 -33.02
N ASN A 306 15.45 -14.76 -32.06
CA ASN A 306 14.81 -16.06 -32.27
C ASN A 306 13.64 -15.99 -33.28
N LEU A 307 12.92 -14.87 -33.33
CA LEU A 307 11.87 -14.66 -34.33
C LEU A 307 12.45 -14.61 -35.75
N ILE A 308 13.59 -13.93 -35.92
CA ILE A 308 14.31 -13.89 -37.21
C ILE A 308 14.88 -15.27 -37.56
N GLU A 309 15.46 -16.00 -36.61
CA GLU A 309 15.95 -17.37 -36.85
C GLU A 309 14.84 -18.31 -37.29
N ARG A 310 13.66 -18.21 -36.68
CA ARG A 310 12.50 -19.02 -37.09
C ARG A 310 12.11 -18.73 -38.55
N LEU A 311 12.05 -17.45 -38.93
CA LEU A 311 11.75 -17.05 -40.31
C LEU A 311 12.82 -17.53 -41.31
N LEU A 312 14.11 -17.47 -40.95
CA LEU A 312 15.19 -17.98 -41.79
C LEU A 312 15.06 -19.50 -42.02
N LYS A 313 14.76 -20.26 -40.96
CA LYS A 313 14.52 -21.70 -41.03
C LYS A 313 13.30 -22.04 -41.89
N GLU A 314 12.18 -21.34 -41.69
CA GLU A 314 10.94 -21.55 -42.46
C GLU A 314 11.12 -21.27 -43.97
N ASN A 315 12.04 -20.39 -44.34
CA ASN A 315 12.35 -20.06 -45.73
C ASN A 315 13.55 -20.84 -46.32
N ASN A 316 14.01 -21.91 -45.66
CA ASN A 316 15.16 -22.73 -46.08
C ASN A 316 16.47 -21.93 -46.27
N VAL A 317 16.65 -20.85 -45.52
CA VAL A 317 17.91 -20.09 -45.52
C VAL A 317 18.85 -20.70 -44.48
N THR A 318 20.02 -21.17 -44.93
CA THR A 318 21.01 -21.88 -44.09
C THR A 318 21.99 -20.96 -43.37
N CYS A 319 21.65 -19.69 -43.14
CA CYS A 319 22.53 -18.79 -42.38
C CYS A 319 22.28 -18.93 -40.87
N GLU A 320 23.36 -19.13 -40.11
CA GLU A 320 23.34 -19.00 -38.65
C GLU A 320 23.68 -17.56 -38.29
N LEU A 321 22.93 -16.99 -37.34
CA LEU A 321 23.21 -15.65 -36.84
C LEU A 321 24.36 -15.72 -35.83
N ASP A 322 25.41 -14.94 -36.06
CA ASP A 322 26.49 -14.77 -35.11
C ASP A 322 25.98 -14.17 -33.79
N ALA A 323 26.65 -14.48 -32.67
CA ALA A 323 26.26 -14.00 -31.34
C ALA A 323 26.13 -12.45 -31.29
N SER A 324 27.05 -11.73 -31.93
CA SER A 324 26.99 -10.26 -32.01
C SER A 324 25.78 -9.74 -32.76
N VAL A 325 25.32 -10.45 -33.80
CA VAL A 325 24.12 -10.10 -34.57
C VAL A 325 22.87 -10.39 -33.74
N LYS A 326 22.83 -11.50 -33.00
CA LYS A 326 21.73 -11.81 -32.06
C LYS A 326 21.57 -10.74 -31.01
N ASP A 327 22.68 -10.32 -30.39
CA ASP A 327 22.66 -9.28 -29.37
C ASP A 327 22.17 -7.94 -29.96
N ASN A 328 22.65 -7.56 -31.15
CA ASN A 328 22.18 -6.35 -31.84
C ASN A 328 20.69 -6.42 -32.19
N LEU A 329 20.18 -7.57 -32.65
CA LEU A 329 18.76 -7.76 -32.94
C LEU A 329 17.91 -7.66 -31.68
N ASN A 330 18.33 -8.30 -30.57
CA ASN A 330 17.61 -8.23 -29.30
C ASN A 330 17.63 -6.80 -28.72
N ASN A 331 18.75 -6.08 -28.84
CA ASN A 331 18.83 -4.67 -28.45
C ASN A 331 17.90 -3.80 -29.32
N THR A 332 17.90 -4.00 -30.63
CA THR A 332 16.99 -3.29 -31.56
C THR A 332 15.53 -3.57 -31.21
N GLY A 333 15.18 -4.83 -30.90
CA GLY A 333 13.84 -5.21 -30.45
C GLY A 333 13.44 -4.48 -29.15
N LYS A 334 14.34 -4.43 -28.17
CA LYS A 334 14.13 -3.65 -26.93
C LYS A 334 13.93 -2.16 -27.19
N ASP A 335 14.70 -1.57 -28.10
CA ASP A 335 14.57 -0.15 -28.46
C ASP A 335 13.20 0.14 -29.12
N ILE A 336 12.76 -0.74 -30.02
CA ILE A 336 11.43 -0.66 -30.65
C ILE A 336 10.34 -0.78 -29.57
N LEU A 337 10.45 -1.76 -28.67
CA LEU A 337 9.51 -1.94 -27.56
C LEU A 337 9.41 -0.68 -26.70
N GLN A 338 10.55 -0.12 -26.29
CA GLN A 338 10.58 1.11 -25.50
C GLN A 338 9.94 2.28 -26.24
N SER A 339 10.17 2.41 -27.55
CA SER A 339 9.56 3.46 -28.38
C SER A 339 8.03 3.31 -28.46
N ILE A 340 7.51 2.08 -28.62
CA ILE A 340 6.07 1.80 -28.64
C ILE A 340 5.44 2.15 -27.29
N LEU A 341 6.01 1.65 -26.19
CA LEU A 341 5.48 1.90 -24.85
C LEU A 341 5.50 3.40 -24.51
N LYS A 342 6.57 4.10 -24.88
CA LYS A 342 6.66 5.56 -24.73
C LYS A 342 5.56 6.27 -25.54
N THR A 343 5.32 5.88 -26.78
CA THR A 343 4.27 6.48 -27.61
C THR A 343 2.88 6.30 -27.00
N ILE A 344 2.60 5.12 -26.43
CA ILE A 344 1.35 4.86 -25.71
C ILE A 344 1.26 5.79 -24.50
N GLN A 345 2.30 5.87 -23.68
CA GLN A 345 2.35 6.74 -22.51
C GLN A 345 2.18 8.22 -22.87
N ASP A 346 2.79 8.69 -23.95
CA ASP A 346 2.65 10.06 -24.42
C ASP A 346 1.18 10.36 -24.79
N VAL A 347 0.50 9.43 -25.48
CA VAL A 347 -0.93 9.56 -25.80
C VAL A 347 -1.79 9.54 -24.53
N GLN A 348 -1.49 8.67 -23.57
CA GLN A 348 -2.20 8.62 -22.28
C GLN A 348 -2.07 9.94 -21.52
N ASN A 349 -0.84 10.47 -21.47
CA ASN A 349 -0.54 11.73 -20.81
C ASN A 349 -1.28 12.88 -21.49
N GLU A 350 -1.13 13.05 -22.81
CA GLU A 350 -1.68 14.18 -23.55
C GLU A 350 -3.21 14.17 -23.61
N LYS A 351 -3.83 13.00 -23.85
CA LYS A 351 -5.27 12.91 -24.13
C LYS A 351 -6.14 12.61 -22.92
N PHE A 352 -5.59 12.00 -21.87
CA PHE A 352 -6.37 11.56 -20.70
C PHE A 352 -5.92 12.22 -19.41
N ILE A 353 -4.64 12.05 -19.03
CA ILE A 353 -4.15 12.49 -17.71
C ILE A 353 -4.08 14.02 -17.63
N GLN A 354 -3.40 14.68 -18.57
CA GLN A 354 -3.18 16.14 -18.53
C GLN A 354 -4.49 16.94 -18.54
N PRO A 355 -5.49 16.64 -19.39
CA PRO A 355 -6.78 17.35 -19.36
C PRO A 355 -7.49 17.24 -18.00
N ILE A 356 -7.46 16.06 -17.37
CA ILE A 356 -8.08 15.85 -16.05
C ILE A 356 -7.32 16.65 -14.98
N ILE A 357 -5.99 16.57 -14.94
CA ILE A 357 -5.18 17.29 -13.95
C ILE A 357 -5.32 18.82 -14.10
N GLN A 358 -5.37 19.33 -15.34
CA GLN A 358 -5.61 20.74 -15.61
C GLN A 358 -6.98 21.18 -15.09
N MET A 359 -8.02 20.38 -15.32
CA MET A 359 -9.35 20.65 -14.81
C MET A 359 -9.37 20.65 -13.27
N VAL A 360 -8.79 19.63 -12.62
CA VAL A 360 -8.65 19.56 -11.16
C VAL A 360 -7.92 20.77 -10.59
N SER A 361 -6.91 21.30 -11.28
CA SER A 361 -6.17 22.48 -10.84
C SER A 361 -7.00 23.77 -10.75
N MET A 362 -8.17 23.77 -11.38
CA MET A 362 -9.11 24.90 -11.45
C MET A 362 -10.41 24.65 -10.67
N LEU A 363 -10.65 23.42 -10.20
CA LEU A 363 -11.90 23.08 -9.52
C LEU A 363 -12.05 23.86 -8.20
N PRO A 364 -13.25 24.43 -7.95
CA PRO A 364 -13.60 24.92 -6.62
C PRO A 364 -13.76 23.75 -5.64
N LYS A 365 -13.82 24.09 -4.35
CA LYS A 365 -13.82 23.14 -3.22
C LYS A 365 -14.97 22.13 -3.25
N ASP A 366 -16.15 22.57 -3.65
CA ASP A 366 -17.37 21.76 -3.77
C ASP A 366 -17.27 20.76 -4.93
N GLU A 367 -16.77 21.17 -6.09
CA GLU A 367 -16.55 20.27 -7.22
C GLU A 367 -15.41 19.27 -6.96
N LEU A 368 -14.36 19.68 -6.22
CA LEU A 368 -13.34 18.75 -5.75
C LEU A 368 -13.95 17.63 -4.88
N ALA A 369 -14.85 17.99 -3.97
CA ALA A 369 -15.56 17.02 -3.13
C ALA A 369 -16.44 16.08 -3.95
N SER A 370 -17.21 16.63 -4.90
CA SER A 370 -18.05 15.89 -5.83
C SER A 370 -17.24 14.89 -6.66
N MET A 371 -16.07 15.31 -7.15
CA MET A 371 -15.15 14.44 -7.88
C MET A 371 -14.59 13.32 -7.01
N ALA A 372 -14.13 13.63 -5.79
CA ALA A 372 -13.63 12.62 -4.85
C ALA A 372 -14.71 11.58 -4.52
N GLU A 373 -15.94 12.02 -4.24
CA GLU A 373 -17.08 11.12 -4.02
C GLU A 373 -17.34 10.23 -5.24
N SER A 374 -17.36 10.82 -6.43
CA SER A 374 -17.65 10.12 -7.68
C SER A 374 -16.63 9.02 -7.96
N LEU A 375 -15.35 9.27 -7.70
CA LEU A 375 -14.28 8.28 -7.91
C LEU A 375 -14.39 7.09 -6.96
N VAL A 376 -14.74 7.31 -5.68
CA VAL A 376 -15.02 6.22 -4.73
C VAL A 376 -16.30 5.46 -5.11
N ASN A 377 -17.32 6.17 -5.60
CA ASN A 377 -18.57 5.58 -6.08
C ASN A 377 -18.35 4.69 -7.30
N ILE A 378 -17.53 5.10 -8.28
CA ILE A 378 -17.22 4.28 -9.47
C ILE A 378 -16.60 2.95 -9.07
N THR A 379 -15.69 2.98 -8.10
CA THR A 379 -15.04 1.77 -7.58
C THR A 379 -16.05 0.85 -6.89
N SER A 380 -16.92 1.42 -6.03
CA SER A 380 -18.01 0.69 -5.37
C SER A 380 -19.00 0.10 -6.38
N PHE A 381 -19.35 0.88 -7.41
CA PHE A 381 -20.26 0.47 -8.48
C PHE A 381 -19.72 -0.73 -9.23
N LYS A 382 -18.46 -0.70 -9.68
CA LYS A 382 -17.87 -1.85 -10.39
C LYS A 382 -17.96 -3.12 -9.56
N ARG A 383 -17.56 -3.08 -8.28
CA ARG A 383 -17.54 -4.26 -7.40
C ARG A 383 -18.93 -4.87 -7.20
N LYS A 384 -19.96 -4.02 -7.11
CA LYS A 384 -21.36 -4.47 -7.01
C LYS A 384 -21.84 -5.27 -8.23
N PHE A 385 -21.30 -4.97 -9.41
CA PHE A 385 -21.72 -5.59 -10.67
C PHE A 385 -20.71 -6.59 -11.24
N THR A 386 -19.62 -6.88 -10.51
CA THR A 386 -18.67 -7.96 -10.84
C THR A 386 -18.80 -9.10 -9.83
N LEU A 387 -18.22 -10.27 -10.13
CA LEU A 387 -18.18 -11.42 -9.22
C LEU A 387 -17.21 -11.22 -8.04
N ASP A 388 -16.57 -10.05 -7.96
CA ASP A 388 -15.68 -9.72 -6.86
C ASP A 388 -16.50 -9.57 -5.58
N ALA A 389 -15.95 -10.01 -4.45
CA ALA A 389 -16.60 -9.75 -3.17
C ALA A 389 -16.82 -8.23 -2.99
N GLU A 390 -18.03 -7.83 -2.57
CA GLU A 390 -18.47 -6.45 -2.27
C GLU A 390 -17.74 -5.84 -1.06
N THR A 391 -16.42 -5.94 -1.07
CA THR A 391 -15.51 -5.52 -0.01
C THR A 391 -15.29 -4.02 0.02
N VAL A 392 -15.88 -3.28 -0.92
CA VAL A 392 -15.93 -1.82 -1.00
C VAL A 392 -17.37 -1.40 -1.24
N GLY A 393 -17.84 -0.45 -0.44
CA GLY A 393 -19.19 0.07 -0.56
C GLY A 393 -19.74 0.70 0.71
N GLY A 394 -21.06 0.78 0.77
CA GLY A 394 -21.77 1.55 1.79
C GLY A 394 -21.77 3.06 1.49
N PRO A 395 -22.27 3.87 2.43
CA PRO A 395 -22.26 5.32 2.28
C PRO A 395 -20.81 5.84 2.28
N ILE A 396 -20.55 6.83 1.42
CA ILE A 396 -19.22 7.46 1.30
C ILE A 396 -19.18 8.68 2.21
N ASP A 397 -18.13 8.76 3.01
CA ASP A 397 -17.80 9.94 3.80
C ASP A 397 -16.86 10.84 2.98
N VAL A 398 -17.17 12.14 2.92
CA VAL A 398 -16.46 13.13 2.10
C VAL A 398 -16.17 14.37 2.95
N ALA A 399 -14.93 14.83 2.95
CA ALA A 399 -14.52 16.07 3.59
C ALA A 399 -13.68 16.93 2.66
N VAL A 400 -13.73 18.23 2.87
CA VAL A 400 -12.84 19.21 2.25
C VAL A 400 -12.06 19.92 3.33
N ILE A 401 -10.77 20.10 3.07
CA ILE A 401 -9.85 20.83 3.93
C ILE A 401 -9.36 22.02 3.14
N SER A 402 -9.50 23.22 3.70
CA SER A 402 -8.86 24.40 3.14
C SER A 402 -8.22 25.23 4.23
N LYS A 403 -7.24 26.05 3.85
CA LYS A 403 -6.46 26.85 4.80
C LYS A 403 -7.32 27.72 5.72
N ASN A 404 -8.37 28.33 5.17
CA ASN A 404 -9.22 29.28 5.90
C ASN A 404 -10.46 28.64 6.52
N ASP A 405 -11.05 27.64 5.87
CA ASP A 405 -12.30 27.02 6.36
C ASP A 405 -12.05 25.83 7.29
N GLY A 406 -10.80 25.39 7.43
CA GLY A 406 -10.48 24.22 8.24
C GLY A 406 -10.89 22.91 7.57
N PHE A 407 -11.15 21.90 8.41
CA PHE A 407 -11.73 20.62 7.99
C PHE A 407 -13.26 20.71 7.97
N VAL A 408 -13.88 20.39 6.83
CA VAL A 408 -15.31 20.52 6.60
C VAL A 408 -15.91 19.22 6.04
N TRP A 409 -16.96 18.70 6.66
CA TRP A 409 -17.66 17.51 6.16
C TRP A 409 -18.67 17.82 5.05
N ILE A 410 -18.42 17.40 3.83
CA ILE A 410 -19.40 17.54 2.75
C ILE A 410 -20.48 16.45 2.84
N LYS A 411 -20.06 15.22 3.19
CA LYS A 411 -20.96 14.06 3.30
C LYS A 411 -20.52 13.12 4.44
N ARG A 412 -21.47 12.59 5.24
CA ARG A 412 -21.17 11.67 6.35
C ARG A 412 -22.32 10.73 6.78
N LYS A 413 -22.17 9.42 6.79
CA LYS A 413 -23.32 8.47 7.01
C LYS A 413 -24.19 8.71 8.24
N HIS A 414 -23.59 9.18 9.34
CA HIS A 414 -24.27 9.39 10.62
C HIS A 414 -24.67 10.87 10.86
N TYR A 415 -25.13 11.61 9.82
CA TYR A 415 -25.61 13.03 9.78
C TYR A 415 -24.59 14.10 9.35
N PHE A 416 -25.00 15.08 8.50
CA PHE A 416 -24.17 16.17 7.95
C PHE A 416 -24.99 17.28 7.29
N ASN A 417 -24.35 18.44 7.21
CA ASN A 417 -24.83 19.74 6.78
C ASN A 417 -25.90 20.34 7.72
N LYS A 418 -25.53 21.37 8.48
CA LYS A 418 -26.46 22.46 8.82
C LYS A 418 -25.81 23.76 8.37
N ASP A 419 -25.95 24.01 7.07
CA ASP A 419 -25.27 24.96 6.21
C ASP A 419 -23.72 24.82 6.26
N LEU A 420 -23.25 23.66 5.82
CA LEU A 420 -21.89 23.16 5.54
C LEU A 420 -20.87 23.22 6.69
N ASN A 421 -21.38 23.18 7.92
CA ASN A 421 -20.68 22.86 9.16
C ASN A 421 -19.85 24.00 9.77
N TYR A 422 -20.52 25.08 10.17
CA TYR A 422 -19.96 26.25 10.86
C TYR A 422 -19.04 25.88 12.05
N ARG A 423 -17.71 25.87 11.83
CA ARG A 423 -16.61 25.19 12.57
C ARG A 423 -16.66 23.65 12.41
N PHE A 424 -17.10 22.86 13.38
CA PHE A 424 -18.11 21.82 13.12
C PHE A 424 -19.06 21.96 14.30
N PHE A 425 -19.87 23.00 14.17
CA PHE A 425 -20.76 23.69 15.10
C PHE A 425 -20.17 24.39 16.34
N LYS A 426 -18.88 24.20 16.67
CA LYS A 426 -17.88 25.23 17.13
C LYS A 426 -16.52 24.63 17.53
N ASN A 427 -16.26 23.39 17.13
CA ASN A 427 -15.35 22.37 17.66
C ASN A 427 -16.14 21.20 18.28
N HIS A 428 -17.42 21.43 18.61
CA HIS A 428 -18.54 20.48 18.59
C HIS A 428 -19.89 21.21 18.59
#